data_AF-A0A392TEX7-F1
#
_entry.id   AF-A0A392TEX7-F1
#
_cell.length_a   1.000
_cell.length_b   1.000
_cell.length_c   1.000
_cell.angle_alpha   90.00
_cell.angle_beta   90.00
_cell.angle_gamma   90.00
#
_symmetry.space_group_name_H-M   'P 1'
#
loop_
_entity.id
_entity.type
_entity.pdbx_description
1 polymer ?
#
loop_
_entity_poly.entity_id
_entity_poly.type
_entity_poly.pdbx_seq_one_letter_code
_entity_poly.pdbx_strand_id
1 'polypeptide(L)' 'MELKQGGLSVSEYSAKFEDLCHFAPHYNTMEAEEDKWVKFDNGLRPDIKQLIGFSEIRYFPTLVNKSRICDKDSRAKAS' A
#
# COMPACT_ATOMS: atom_id res chain seq x y z
N MET A 1 -4.90 -3.39 12.61
CA MET A 1 -4.56 -2.13 11.89
C MET A 1 -5.77 -1.60 11.16
N GLU A 2 -6.01 -0.29 11.25
CA GLU A 2 -7.07 0.45 10.52
C GLU A 2 -6.55 1.81 10.02
N LEU A 3 -5.35 1.81 9.43
CA LEU A 3 -4.77 3.03 8.87
C LEU A 3 -5.47 3.37 7.54
N LYS A 4 -5.86 4.64 7.37
CA LYS A 4 -6.35 5.16 6.08
C LYS A 4 -5.29 6.08 5.48
N GLN A 5 -5.09 5.98 4.17
CA GLN A 5 -4.14 6.81 3.43
C GLN A 5 -4.49 8.31 3.55
N GLY A 6 -5.78 8.66 3.45
CA GLY A 6 -6.22 10.05 3.54
C GLY A 6 -5.46 10.96 2.55
N GLY A 7 -4.96 12.09 3.02
CA GLY A 7 -4.15 13.03 2.23
C GLY A 7 -2.68 12.65 2.07
N LEU A 8 -2.21 11.54 2.66
CA LEU A 8 -0.81 11.13 2.60
C LEU A 8 -0.43 10.65 1.19
N SER A 9 0.84 10.84 0.83
CA SER A 9 1.40 10.09 -0.30
C SER A 9 1.40 8.59 0.01
N VAL A 10 1.45 7.75 -1.04
CA VAL A 10 1.54 6.28 -0.85
C VAL A 10 2.81 5.91 -0.06
N SER A 11 3.90 6.65 -0.26
CA SER A 11 5.15 6.42 0.47
C SER A 11 5.02 6.70 1.97
N GLU A 12 4.40 7.82 2.35
CA GLU A 12 4.17 8.16 3.77
C GLU A 12 3.18 7.21 4.43
N TYR A 13 2.13 6.80 3.70
CA TYR A 13 1.19 5.80 4.16
C TYR A 13 1.86 4.44 4.36
N SER A 14 2.72 4.01 3.43
CA SER A 14 3.51 2.77 3.53
C SER A 14 4.42 2.78 4.74
N ALA A 15 5.19 3.84 4.96
CA ALA A 15 6.07 3.96 6.10
C ALA A 15 5.30 3.85 7.43
N LYS A 16 4.16 4.56 7.55
CA LYS A 16 3.31 4.46 8.75
C LYS A 16 2.71 3.08 8.94
N PHE A 17 2.36 2.40 7.85
CA PHE A 17 1.82 1.03 7.93
C PHE A 17 2.89 0.03 8.37
N GLU A 18 4.11 0.16 7.87
CA GLU A 18 5.27 -0.65 8.29
C GLU A 18 5.61 -0.40 9.76
N ASP A 19 5.60 0.85 10.23
CA ASP A 19 5.78 1.18 11.64
C ASP A 19 4.71 0.48 12.52
N LEU A 20 3.45 0.49 12.11
CA LEU A 20 2.39 -0.23 12.82
C LEU A 20 2.66 -1.75 12.85
N CYS A 21 3.16 -2.33 11.75
CA CYS A 21 3.52 -3.75 11.69
C CYS A 21 4.70 -4.08 12.60
N HIS A 22 5.67 -3.17 12.73
CA HIS A 22 6.78 -3.32 13.64
C HIS A 22 6.30 -3.43 15.11
N PHE A 23 5.31 -2.62 15.50
CA PHE A 23 4.73 -2.67 16.85
C PHE A 23 3.69 -3.79 17.04
N ALA A 24 3.38 -4.56 16.01
CA ALA A 24 2.38 -5.62 16.03
C ALA A 24 2.98 -6.96 15.52
N PRO A 25 3.77 -7.67 16.36
CA PRO A 25 4.54 -8.85 15.93
C PRO A 25 3.71 -9.97 15.30
N HIS A 26 2.43 -10.07 15.67
CA HIS A 26 1.47 -11.04 15.11
C HIS A 26 1.18 -10.83 13.62
N TYR A 27 1.47 -9.65 13.07
CA TYR A 27 1.37 -9.41 11.64
C TYR A 27 2.66 -9.79 10.89
N ASN A 28 3.79 -10.03 11.56
CA ASN A 28 5.07 -10.34 10.91
C ASN A 28 5.26 -11.83 10.58
N THR A 29 4.21 -12.64 10.70
CA THR A 29 4.20 -14.04 10.29
C THR A 29 3.78 -14.18 8.84
N MET A 30 4.23 -15.25 8.18
CA MET A 30 3.89 -15.53 6.78
C MET A 30 2.38 -15.78 6.59
N GLU A 31 1.71 -16.27 7.63
CA GLU A 31 0.26 -16.49 7.66
C GLU A 31 -0.54 -15.17 7.72
N ALA A 32 0.05 -14.11 8.29
CA ALA A 32 -0.59 -12.80 8.42
C ALA A 32 -0.25 -11.83 7.27
N GLU A 33 0.58 -12.25 6.31
CA GLU A 33 0.95 -11.42 5.14
C GLU A 33 -0.25 -11.14 4.23
N GLU A 34 -1.16 -12.12 4.05
CA GLU A 34 -2.39 -11.91 3.28
C GLU A 34 -3.31 -10.89 3.98
N ASP A 35 -3.48 -11.03 5.30
CA ASP A 35 -4.24 -10.09 6.11
C ASP A 35 -3.64 -8.68 6.09
N LYS A 36 -2.30 -8.56 6.14
CA LYS A 36 -1.59 -7.28 5.98
C LYS A 36 -1.90 -6.65 4.63
N TRP A 37 -1.85 -7.43 3.55
CA TRP A 37 -2.14 -6.95 2.21
C TRP A 37 -3.59 -6.45 2.10
N VAL A 38 -4.56 -7.23 2.57
CA VAL A 38 -5.98 -6.83 2.57
C VAL A 38 -6.19 -5.55 3.38
N LYS A 39 -5.52 -5.40 4.53
CA LYS A 39 -5.62 -4.19 5.35
C LYS A 39 -4.96 -2.98 4.72
N PHE A 40 -3.80 -3.16 4.09
CA PHE A 40 -3.13 -2.10 3.36
C PHE A 40 -3.99 -1.59 2.21
N ASP A 41 -4.49 -2.51 1.38
CA ASP A 41 -5.35 -2.20 0.23
C ASP A 41 -6.66 -1.50 0.65
N ASN A 42 -7.29 -1.97 1.73
CA ASN A 42 -8.50 -1.32 2.26
C ASN A 42 -8.27 0.07 2.85
N GLY A 43 -7.03 0.43 3.17
CA GLY A 43 -6.68 1.76 3.63
C GLY A 43 -6.30 2.73 2.51
N LEU A 44 -6.02 2.24 1.30
CA LEU A 44 -5.72 3.08 0.14
C LEU A 44 -6.91 3.94 -0.28
N ARG A 45 -6.60 5.07 -0.92
CA ARG A 45 -7.63 5.88 -1.57
C ARG A 45 -8.25 5.13 -2.77
N PRO A 46 -9.52 5.40 -3.11
CA PRO A 46 -10.24 4.66 -4.15
C PRO A 46 -9.58 4.71 -5.53
N ASP A 47 -9.01 5.85 -5.91
CA ASP A 47 -8.32 6.07 -7.19
C ASP A 47 -7.11 5.13 -7.35
N ILE A 48 -6.32 4.97 -6.29
CA ILE A 48 -5.14 4.09 -6.27
C ILE A 48 -5.56 2.63 -6.16
N LYS A 49 -6.53 2.34 -5.29
CA LYS A 49 -7.07 0.98 -5.12
C LYS A 49 -7.60 0.41 -6.44
N GLN A 50 -8.25 1.25 -7.24
CA GLN A 50 -8.76 0.83 -8.56
C GLN A 50 -7.61 0.43 -9.50
N LEU A 51 -6.54 1.23 -9.57
CA LEU A 51 -5.34 0.93 -10.37
C LEU A 51 -4.63 -0.38 -9.95
N ILE A 52 -4.58 -0.64 -8.65
CA ILE A 52 -4.03 -1.89 -8.09
C ILE A 52 -4.90 -3.09 -8.46
N GLY A 53 -6.21 -2.97 -8.29
CA GLY A 53 -7.18 -4.03 -8.59
C GLY A 53 -7.12 -4.48 -10.05
N PHE A 54 -6.85 -3.56 -10.98
CA PHE A 54 -6.62 -3.89 -12.39
C PHE A 54 -5.33 -4.68 -12.67
N SER A 55 -4.35 -4.65 -11.76
CA SER A 55 -3.03 -5.27 -11.97
C SER A 55 -2.86 -6.66 -11.33
N GLU A 56 -3.90 -7.25 -10.71
CA GLU A 56 -3.87 -8.57 -10.03
C GLU A 56 -2.66 -8.79 -9.10
N ILE A 57 -2.20 -7.74 -8.41
CA ILE A 57 -0.94 -7.81 -7.62
C ILE A 57 -1.21 -8.39 -6.24
N ARG A 58 -0.88 -9.67 -6.05
CA ARG A 58 -1.08 -10.41 -4.78
C ARG A 58 0.14 -10.43 -3.84
N TYR A 59 1.09 -9.50 -3.99
CA TYR A 59 2.29 -9.42 -3.14
C TYR A 59 2.65 -7.97 -2.79
N PHE A 60 2.84 -7.68 -1.49
CA PHE A 60 3.11 -6.34 -0.97
C PHE A 60 4.37 -5.67 -1.57
N PRO A 61 5.52 -6.35 -1.73
CA PRO A 61 6.69 -5.74 -2.36
C PRO A 61 6.44 -5.33 -3.82
N THR A 62 5.67 -6.14 -4.55
CA THR A 62 5.28 -5.86 -5.93
C THR A 62 4.33 -4.66 -6.01
N LEU A 63 3.39 -4.57 -5.06
CA LEU A 63 2.45 -3.46 -4.93
C LEU A 63 3.19 -2.13 -4.73
N VAL A 64 4.04 -2.05 -3.69
CA VAL A 64 4.81 -0.85 -3.36
C VAL A 64 5.65 -0.40 -4.55
N ASN A 65 6.29 -1.35 -5.25
CA ASN A 65 7.09 -1.04 -6.42
C ASN A 65 6.24 -0.50 -7.58
N LYS A 66 5.08 -1.10 -7.87
CA LYS A 66 4.18 -0.64 -8.94
C LYS A 66 3.52 0.69 -8.63
N SER A 67 3.05 0.91 -7.40
CA SER A 67 2.49 2.19 -6.96
C SER A 67 3.51 3.32 -7.09
N ARG A 68 4.79 3.06 -6.74
CA ARG A 68 5.88 4.03 -6.87
C ARG A 68 6.17 4.40 -8.33
N ILE A 69 6.04 3.46 -9.26
CA ILE A 69 6.19 3.73 -10.70
C ILE A 69 5.04 4.60 -11.20
N CYS A 70 3.80 4.29 -10.80
CA CYS A 70 2.61 5.04 -11.23
C CYS A 70 2.59 6.49 -10.68
N ASP A 71 3.02 6.68 -9.42
CA ASP A 71 3.16 8.02 -8.80
C ASP A 71 4.22 8.89 -9.52
N LYS A 72 5.32 8.29 -9.98
CA LYS A 72 6.34 8.99 -10.78
C LYS A 72 5.82 9.37 -12.17
N ASP A 73 5.16 8.45 -12.87
CA ASP A 73 4.67 8.70 -14.23
C ASP A 73 3.58 9.76 -14.24
N SER A 74 2.66 9.75 -13.26
CA SER A 74 1.64 10.78 -13.11
C SER A 74 2.22 12.17 -12.82
N ARG A 75 3.30 12.26 -12.03
CA ARG A 75 4.02 13.54 -11.82
C ARG A 75 4.80 14.01 -13.03
N ALA A 76 5.41 13.11 -13.81
CA ALA A 76 6.13 13.46 -15.03
C ALA A 76 5.19 13.96 -16.15
N LYS A 77 3.94 13.47 -16.17
CA LYS A 77 2.90 13.87 -17.14
C LYS A 77 2.21 15.19 -16.80
N ALA A 78 2.34 15.67 -15.55
CA ALA A 78 1.75 16.90 -15.07
C ALA A 78 2.66 18.14 -15.24
N SER A 79 3.80 17.98 -15.93
CA SER A 79 4.78 19.03 -16.19
C SER A 79 4.95 19.34 -17.67
#